data_AF-A0A142X6X7-F1
#
_entry.id   AF-A0A142X6X7-F1
#
_cell.length_a   1.000
_cell.length_b   1.000
_cell.length_c   1.000
_cell.angle_alpha   90.00
_cell.angle_beta   90.00
_cell.angle_gamma   90.00
#
_symmetry.space_group_name_H-M   'P 1'
#
loop_
_entity.id
_entity.type
_entity.pdbx_description
1 polymer ?
#
loop_
_entity_poly.entity_id
_entity_poly.type
_entity_poly.pdbx_seq_one_letter_code
_entity_poly.pdbx_strand_id
1 'polypeptide(L)'
;MSTIRGTIRGGQVVLETPTDLPDGTQVVVELIRPPLASLLPDDDDNSHEAVEKRLLLMDQFQPWMTPEEFAAWEKMRAEDKAFQLNQWEKWNREAAEPWE
;
A
#
# COMPACT_ATOMS: atom_id res chain seq x y z
N MET A 1 11.04 -15.73 14.85
CA MET A 1 9.87 -15.30 15.64
C MET A 1 8.67 -16.10 15.17
N SER A 2 8.16 -17.01 15.98
CA SER A 2 6.99 -17.83 15.66
C SER A 2 5.76 -17.25 16.36
N THR A 3 4.85 -16.64 15.60
CA THR A 3 3.57 -16.15 16.13
C THR A 3 2.57 -17.28 16.15
N ILE A 4 1.97 -17.57 17.31
CA ILE A 4 0.93 -18.59 17.45
C ILE A 4 -0.41 -17.93 17.10
N ARG A 5 -1.18 -18.57 16.21
CA ARG A 5 -2.50 -18.08 15.79
C ARG A 5 -3.60 -18.78 16.58
N GLY A 6 -4.65 -18.03 16.86
CA GLY A 6 -5.82 -18.54 17.56
C GLY A 6 -7.04 -17.67 17.28
N THR A 7 -8.21 -18.25 17.51
CA THR A 7 -9.50 -17.57 17.36
C THR A 7 -10.15 -17.39 18.73
N ILE A 8 -10.78 -16.23 18.96
CA ILE A 8 -11.58 -16.03 20.17
C ILE A 8 -12.88 -16.85 20.07
N ARG A 9 -13.10 -17.76 21.00
CA ARG A 9 -14.38 -18.48 21.19
C ARG A 9 -14.81 -18.38 22.65
N GLY A 10 -16.01 -17.86 22.90
CA GLY A 10 -16.53 -17.71 24.27
C GLY A 10 -15.67 -16.83 25.17
N GLY A 11 -14.94 -15.85 24.61
CA GLY A 11 -14.04 -14.98 25.37
C GLY A 11 -12.67 -15.57 25.69
N GLN A 12 -12.36 -16.78 25.20
CA GLN A 12 -11.05 -17.42 25.34
C GLN A 12 -10.35 -17.53 23.99
N VAL A 13 -9.03 -17.35 23.98
CA VAL A 13 -8.20 -17.60 22.78
C VAL A 13 -8.04 -19.11 22.62
N VAL A 14 -8.62 -19.66 21.55
CA VAL A 14 -8.43 -21.07 21.17
C VAL A 14 -7.34 -21.12 20.10
N LEU A 15 -6.20 -21.72 20.43
CA LEU A 15 -5.08 -21.86 19.50
C LEU A 15 -5.42 -22.86 18.38
N GLU A 16 -5.00 -22.56 17.16
CA GLU A 16 -5.17 -23.49 16.02
C GLU A 16 -4.21 -24.69 16.13
N THR A 17 -3.01 -24.45 16.64
CA THR A 17 -2.00 -25.47 16.91
C THR A 17 -1.73 -25.52 18.41
N PRO A 18 -1.71 -26.71 19.05
CA PRO A 18 -1.29 -26.86 20.43
C PRO A 18 0.11 -26.26 20.64
N THR A 19 0.33 -25.61 21.78
CA THR A 19 1.61 -25.01 22.14
C THR A 19 2.21 -25.73 23.35
N ASP A 20 3.53 -25.93 23.35
CA ASP A 20 4.26 -26.58 24.45
C ASP A 20 4.69 -25.57 25.54
N LEU A 21 3.95 -24.47 25.70
CA LEU A 21 4.30 -23.43 26.68
C LEU A 21 3.87 -23.88 28.08
N PRO A 22 4.73 -23.71 29.10
CA PRO A 22 4.40 -24.10 30.46
C PRO A 22 3.28 -23.22 31.03
N ASP A 23 2.53 -23.78 31.98
CA ASP A 23 1.47 -23.05 32.69
C ASP A 23 2.01 -21.79 33.37
N GLY A 24 1.25 -20.70 33.27
CA GLY A 24 1.64 -19.38 33.79
C GLY A 24 2.47 -18.52 32.82
N THR A 25 2.72 -19.00 31.59
CA THR A 25 3.37 -18.19 30.56
C THR A 25 2.51 -16.98 30.18
N GLN A 26 3.07 -15.77 30.30
CA GLN A 26 2.41 -14.55 29.84
C GLN A 26 2.46 -14.47 28.31
N VAL A 27 1.32 -14.13 27.70
CA VAL A 27 1.19 -13.98 26.25
C VAL A 27 0.67 -12.58 25.92
N VAL A 28 1.15 -12.03 24.81
CA VAL A 28 0.62 -10.80 24.23
C VAL A 28 -0.31 -11.19 23.09
N VAL A 29 -1.56 -10.72 23.15
CA VAL A 29 -2.55 -10.96 22.10
C VAL A 29 -2.56 -9.76 21.16
N GLU A 30 -2.21 -10.00 19.91
CA GLU A 30 -2.36 -9.01 18.84
C GLU A 30 -3.56 -9.39 17.97
N LEU A 31 -4.50 -8.45 17.81
CA LEU A 31 -5.64 -8.65 16.91
C LEU A 31 -5.15 -8.60 15.47
N ILE A 32 -5.40 -9.66 14.71
CA ILE A 32 -5.17 -9.66 13.26
C ILE A 32 -6.19 -8.69 12.64
N ARG A 33 -5.71 -7.51 12.23
CA ARG A 33 -6.51 -6.56 11.46
C ARG A 33 -6.31 -6.85 9.98
N PRO A 34 -7.39 -6.86 9.17
CA PRO A 34 -7.23 -6.93 7.72
C PRO A 34 -6.35 -5.77 7.23
N PRO A 35 -5.47 -5.99 6.24
CA PRO A 35 -4.65 -4.93 5.68
C PRO A 35 -5.57 -3.84 5.09
N LEU A 36 -5.17 -2.57 5.21
CA LEU A 36 -5.99 -1.42 4.77
C LEU A 36 -6.48 -1.54 3.32
N ALA A 37 -5.69 -2.20 2.46
CA ALA A 37 -6.05 -2.48 1.07
C ALA A 37 -7.34 -3.32 0.93
N SER A 38 -7.62 -4.22 1.86
CA SER A 38 -8.85 -5.02 1.87
C SER A 38 -10.09 -4.29 2.40
N LEU A 39 -9.93 -3.02 2.82
CA LEU A 39 -11.03 -2.13 3.17
C LEU A 39 -11.41 -1.19 2.03
N LEU A 40 -10.59 -1.11 0.97
CA LEU A 40 -10.95 -0.38 -0.24
C LEU A 40 -11.92 -1.26 -1.05
N PRO A 41 -13.04 -0.72 -1.54
CA PRO A 41 -13.93 -1.48 -2.39
C PRO A 41 -13.16 -1.93 -3.64
N ASP A 42 -13.12 -3.25 -3.87
CA ASP A 42 -12.50 -3.89 -5.05
C ASP A 42 -13.21 -3.51 -6.38
N ASP A 43 -14.33 -2.81 -6.28
CA ASP A 43 -15.35 -2.66 -7.32
C ASP A 43 -15.42 -1.22 -7.86
N ASP A 44 -14.27 -0.56 -7.97
CA ASP A 44 -14.21 0.68 -8.73
C ASP A 44 -14.39 0.35 -10.21
N ASP A 45 -15.57 0.70 -10.74
CA ASP A 45 -15.86 0.60 -12.18
C ASP A 45 -14.83 1.41 -12.96
N ASN A 46 -13.94 0.69 -13.65
CA ASN A 46 -12.85 1.21 -14.48
C ASN A 46 -13.21 1.20 -15.96
N SER A 47 -14.49 1.06 -16.32
CA SER A 47 -14.93 1.24 -17.71
C SER A 47 -14.61 2.65 -18.21
N HIS A 48 -14.42 2.79 -19.52
CA HIS A 48 -14.10 4.08 -20.14
C HIS A 48 -15.12 5.16 -19.79
N GLU A 49 -16.42 4.82 -19.81
CA GLU A 49 -17.50 5.74 -19.48
C GLU A 49 -17.48 6.18 -18.00
N ALA A 50 -17.16 5.26 -17.07
CA ALA A 50 -17.05 5.60 -15.66
C ALA A 50 -15.86 6.52 -15.37
N VAL A 51 -14.73 6.28 -16.04
CA VAL A 51 -13.55 7.14 -15.95
C VAL A 51 -13.85 8.53 -16.52
N GLU A 52 -14.48 8.63 -17.70
CA GLU A 52 -14.87 9.92 -18.29
C GLU A 52 -15.78 10.73 -17.36
N LYS A 53 -16.78 10.09 -16.74
CA LYS A 53 -17.66 10.77 -15.77
C LYS A 53 -16.88 11.29 -14.56
N ARG A 54 -15.93 10.52 -14.03
CA ARG A 54 -15.07 10.95 -12.92
C ARG A 54 -14.18 12.12 -13.33
N LEU A 55 -13.58 12.08 -14.52
CA LEU A 55 -12.77 13.19 -15.04
C LEU A 55 -13.60 14.47 -15.20
N LEU A 56 -14.81 14.37 -15.75
CA LEU A 56 -15.73 15.51 -15.86
C LEU A 56 -16.09 16.11 -14.49
N LEU A 57 -16.24 15.28 -13.45
CA LEU A 57 -16.47 15.77 -12.09
C LEU A 57 -15.23 16.47 -11.53
N MET A 58 -14.02 15.95 -11.79
CA MET A 58 -12.78 16.58 -11.35
C MET A 58 -12.51 17.92 -12.05
N ASP A 59 -12.88 18.03 -13.33
CA ASP A 59 -12.72 19.26 -14.10
C ASP A 59 -13.57 20.42 -13.55
N GLN A 60 -14.68 20.13 -12.88
CA GLN A 60 -15.51 21.15 -12.22
C GLN A 60 -14.79 21.86 -11.06
N PHE A 61 -13.75 21.24 -10.49
CA PHE A 61 -12.96 21.81 -9.41
C PHE A 61 -11.72 22.57 -9.89
N GLN A 62 -11.53 22.74 -11.21
CA GLN A 62 -10.43 23.53 -11.75
C GLN A 62 -10.73 25.04 -11.68
N PRO A 63 -9.71 25.89 -11.42
CA PRO A 63 -8.36 25.52 -11.01
C PRO A 63 -8.27 25.25 -9.50
N TRP A 64 -7.73 24.10 -9.10
CA TRP A 64 -7.46 23.75 -7.69
C TRP A 64 -6.08 24.24 -7.23
N MET A 65 -5.32 24.88 -8.12
CA MET A 65 -3.96 25.36 -7.92
C MET A 65 -3.74 26.65 -8.70
N THR A 66 -3.00 27.60 -8.13
CA THR A 66 -2.62 28.84 -8.81
C THR A 66 -1.55 28.58 -9.88
N PRO A 67 -1.36 29.48 -10.87
CA PRO A 67 -0.34 29.30 -11.90
C PRO A 67 1.09 29.17 -11.36
N GLU A 68 1.41 29.88 -10.26
CA GLU A 68 2.73 29.80 -9.62
C GLU A 68 2.96 28.46 -8.94
N GLU A 69 1.97 27.98 -8.19
CA GLU A 69 2.00 26.64 -7.58
C GLU A 69 2.09 25.54 -8.65
N PHE A 70 1.39 25.70 -9.77
CA PHE A 70 1.46 24.75 -10.88
C PHE A 70 2.87 24.72 -11.51
N ALA A 71 3.48 25.88 -11.71
CA ALA A 71 4.85 25.95 -12.22
C ALA A 71 5.88 25.34 -11.25
N ALA A 72 5.71 25.56 -9.95
CA ALA A 72 6.54 24.94 -8.92
C ALA A 72 6.38 23.41 -8.89
N TRP A 73 5.13 22.93 -8.99
CA TRP A 73 4.82 21.50 -9.04
C TRP A 73 5.39 20.82 -10.29
N GLU A 74 5.27 21.46 -11.47
CA GLU A 74 5.82 20.93 -12.73
C GLU A 74 7.35 20.80 -12.65
N LYS A 75 8.04 21.80 -12.08
CA LYS A 75 9.49 21.76 -11.86
C LYS A 75 9.89 20.60 -10.95
N MET A 76 9.21 20.44 -9.81
CA MET A 76 9.47 19.35 -8.88
C MET A 76 9.23 17.99 -9.54
N ARG A 77 8.16 17.84 -10.32
CA ARG A 77 7.86 16.59 -11.04
C ARG A 77 8.94 16.25 -12.07
N ALA A 78 9.47 17.25 -12.77
CA ALA A 78 10.54 17.04 -13.75
C ALA A 78 11.85 16.57 -13.09
N GLU A 79 12.22 17.18 -11.95
CA GLU A 79 13.39 16.80 -11.16
C GLU A 79 13.27 15.37 -10.61
N ASP A 80 12.12 15.03 -10.02
CA ASP A 80 11.86 13.68 -9.50
C ASP A 80 11.88 12.64 -10.63
N LYS A 81 11.24 12.93 -11.78
CA LYS A 81 11.27 12.03 -12.94
C LYS A 81 12.69 11.77 -13.43
N ALA A 82 13.54 12.79 -13.51
CA ALA A 82 14.92 12.64 -13.91
C ALA A 82 15.72 11.77 -12.92
N PHE A 83 15.48 11.96 -11.62
CA PHE A 83 16.07 11.13 -10.58
C PHE A 83 15.64 9.66 -10.71
N GLN A 84 14.34 9.39 -10.84
CA GLN A 84 13.80 8.03 -10.99
C GLN A 84 14.35 7.32 -12.23
N LEU A 85 14.44 8.02 -13.37
CA LEU A 85 15.02 7.46 -14.60
C LEU A 85 16.49 7.07 -14.40
N ASN A 86 17.28 7.91 -13.73
CA ASN A 86 18.67 7.59 -13.44
C ASN A 86 18.79 6.38 -12.50
N GLN A 87 17.94 6.26 -11.48
CA GLN A 87 17.89 5.07 -10.62
C GLN A 87 17.50 3.82 -11.41
N TRP A 88 16.51 3.93 -12.30
CA TRP A 88 16.08 2.84 -13.16
C TRP A 88 17.20 2.36 -14.11
N GLU A 89 17.94 3.29 -14.72
CA GLU A 89 19.11 2.96 -15.55
C GLU A 89 20.22 2.28 -14.76
N LYS A 90 20.44 2.70 -13.51
CA LYS A 90 21.39 2.05 -12.61
C LYS A 90 20.94 0.61 -12.30
N TRP A 91 19.68 0.41 -11.89
CA TRP A 91 19.16 -0.92 -11.58
C TRP A 91 19.16 -1.85 -12.78
N ASN A 92 18.82 -1.36 -13.97
CA ASN A 92 18.88 -2.17 -15.18
C ASN A 92 20.30 -2.60 -15.53
N ARG A 93 21.30 -1.78 -15.23
CA ARG A 93 22.71 -2.11 -15.45
C ARG A 93 23.17 -3.17 -14.46
N GLU A 94 22.84 -3.01 -13.18
CA GLU A 94 23.12 -4.00 -12.12
C GLU A 94 22.41 -5.33 -12.39
N ALA A 95 21.17 -5.32 -12.90
CA ALA A 95 20.43 -6.52 -13.27
C ALA A 95 20.95 -7.21 -14.55
N ALA A 96 21.70 -6.48 -15.39
CA ALA A 96 22.31 -7.02 -16.61
C ALA A 96 23.71 -7.61 -16.36
N GLU A 97 24.32 -7.38 -15.19
CA GLU A 97 25.54 -8.08 -14.80
C GLU A 97 25.20 -9.54 -14.48
N PRO A 98 25.88 -10.53 -15.10
CA PRO A 98 25.66 -11.93 -14.78
C PRO A 98 26.08 -12.19 -13.34
N TRP A 99 25.21 -12.87 -12.60
CA TRP A 99 25.51 -13.37 -11.25
C TRP A 99 26.71 -14.32 -11.32
N GLU A 100 27.88 -13.88 -10.83
CA GLU A 100 29.07 -14.73 -10.60
C GLU A 100 28.91 -15.60 -9.35
#